data_AF-A0A2G2X6J4-F1
#
_entry.id   AF-A0A2G2X6J4-F1
#
_cell.length_a   1.000
_cell.length_b   1.000
_cell.length_c   1.000
_cell.angle_alpha   90.00
_cell.angle_beta   90.00
_cell.angle_gamma   90.00
#
_symmetry.space_group_name_H-M   'P 1'
#
loop_
_entity.id
_entity.type
_entity.pdbx_description
1 polymer ?
#
loop_
_entity_poly.entity_id
_entity_poly.type
_entity_poly.pdbx_seq_one_letter_code
_entity_poly.pdbx_strand_id
1 'polypeptide(L)'
;MVANVVIIGAGIAGLAAAKTLYTTQNSKEFFELCVVEGGNRIGGRIMTSEFNGDQIEMGATWIHGIEGNPIYKIAQENNSFQSDKPSECEEGELSDEEVTITEDGHEIKKIIKCLIIGVENHLKKVFAMLENMHRHYSSAGDLGTLDFNSASEYSNFPRDEITIDKGFSTVIESLASFLPDGLIQLGRKVTKIEWQSDDCDLKLENGDDTQPVKLHLSDGSVMFADHVIVTVSLGVLKQGIRDDAAMFSPPLPSFKTEAISRLGFGVVDKLFLQLRSPSTQDDVGLTFPFLQTIRPVIVSPKSPLMD
;
A
#
# COMPACT_ATOMS: atom_id res chain seq x y z
N MET A 1 -1.69 -37.43 -6.45
CA MET A 1 -2.42 -36.53 -7.37
C MET A 1 -1.83 -35.15 -7.15
N VAL A 2 -1.47 -34.44 -8.22
CA VAL A 2 -0.99 -33.05 -8.13
C VAL A 2 -2.23 -32.15 -8.08
N ALA A 3 -2.33 -31.29 -7.07
CA ALA A 3 -3.46 -30.38 -6.90
C ALA A 3 -3.24 -29.07 -7.69
N ASN A 4 -4.25 -28.65 -8.43
CA ASN A 4 -4.25 -27.39 -9.16
C ASN A 4 -4.66 -26.24 -8.23
N VAL A 5 -3.77 -25.28 -8.01
CA VAL A 5 -4.01 -24.12 -7.15
C VAL A 5 -3.98 -22.83 -7.96
N VAL A 6 -5.07 -22.07 -7.91
CA VAL A 6 -5.15 -20.75 -8.53
C VAL A 6 -5.10 -19.65 -7.47
N ILE A 7 -4.19 -18.70 -7.62
CA ILE A 7 -4.09 -17.51 -6.78
C ILE A 7 -4.69 -16.33 -7.54
N ILE A 8 -5.69 -15.68 -6.94
CA ILE A 8 -6.35 -14.51 -7.54
C ILE A 8 -5.70 -13.24 -7.00
N GLY A 9 -5.03 -12.50 -7.88
CA GLY A 9 -4.32 -11.25 -7.64
C GLY A 9 -2.80 -11.45 -7.62
N ALA A 10 -2.08 -10.67 -8.43
CA ALA A 10 -0.62 -10.58 -8.44
C ALA A 10 -0.11 -9.34 -7.68
N GLY A 11 -0.79 -8.98 -6.58
CA GLY A 11 -0.26 -8.05 -5.58
C GLY A 11 0.79 -8.73 -4.68
N ILE A 12 1.38 -7.97 -3.75
CA ILE A 12 2.42 -8.49 -2.85
C ILE A 12 2.01 -9.78 -2.10
N ALA A 13 0.75 -9.86 -1.64
CA ALA A 13 0.23 -11.03 -0.93
C ALA A 13 0.14 -12.27 -1.83
N GLY A 14 -0.40 -12.12 -3.05
CA GLY A 14 -0.52 -13.21 -4.01
C GLY A 14 0.84 -13.68 -4.53
N LEU A 15 1.76 -12.75 -4.82
CA LEU A 15 3.12 -13.09 -5.22
C LEU A 15 3.92 -13.75 -4.10
N ALA A 16 3.76 -13.30 -2.85
CA ALA A 16 4.38 -13.95 -1.70
C ALA A 16 3.85 -15.38 -1.52
N ALA A 17 2.52 -15.58 -1.59
CA ALA A 17 1.92 -16.91 -1.52
C ALA A 17 2.42 -17.83 -2.66
N ALA A 18 2.45 -17.30 -3.89
CA ALA A 18 2.96 -18.02 -5.05
C ALA A 18 4.43 -18.42 -4.87
N LYS A 19 5.29 -17.49 -4.44
CA LYS A 19 6.70 -17.74 -4.15
C LYS A 19 6.84 -18.84 -3.09
N THR A 20 6.15 -18.70 -1.96
CA THR A 20 6.21 -19.68 -0.86
C THR A 20 5.81 -21.08 -1.33
N LEU A 21 4.68 -21.21 -2.05
CA LEU A 21 4.23 -22.50 -2.56
C LEU A 21 5.21 -23.07 -3.60
N TYR A 22 5.70 -22.24 -4.52
CA TYR A 22 6.59 -22.66 -5.58
C TYR A 22 7.97 -23.10 -5.07
N THR A 23 8.54 -22.39 -4.08
CA THR A 23 9.87 -22.69 -3.54
C THR A 23 9.86 -23.75 -2.43
N THR A 24 8.69 -24.22 -2.00
CA THR A 24 8.60 -25.32 -1.04
C THR A 24 9.18 -26.60 -1.65
N GLN A 25 9.89 -27.40 -0.85
CA GLN A 25 10.49 -28.64 -1.34
C GLN A 25 9.42 -29.57 -1.92
N ASN A 26 9.74 -30.18 -3.07
CA ASN A 26 8.85 -31.06 -3.82
C ASN A 26 7.51 -30.41 -4.21
N SER A 27 7.41 -29.08 -4.23
CA SER A 27 6.17 -28.35 -4.57
C SER A 27 5.53 -28.84 -5.86
N LYS A 28 6.33 -29.12 -6.90
CA LYS A 28 5.89 -29.61 -8.21
C LYS A 28 5.32 -31.03 -8.21
N GLU A 29 5.57 -31.80 -7.15
CA GLU A 29 4.98 -33.13 -6.96
C GLU A 29 3.58 -33.04 -6.30
N PHE A 30 3.28 -31.91 -5.67
CA PHE A 30 2.04 -31.70 -4.92
C PHE A 30 1.10 -30.66 -5.54
N PHE A 31 1.64 -29.64 -6.20
CA PHE A 31 0.88 -28.50 -6.70
C PHE A 31 1.27 -28.10 -8.12
N GLU A 32 0.27 -27.81 -8.94
CA GLU A 32 0.40 -26.99 -10.14
C GLU A 32 -0.17 -25.60 -9.81
N LEU A 33 0.63 -24.55 -10.05
CA LEU A 33 0.30 -23.20 -9.60
C LEU A 33 0.02 -22.27 -10.79
N CYS A 34 -1.00 -21.44 -10.66
CA CYS A 34 -1.25 -20.32 -11.54
C CYS A 34 -1.65 -19.07 -10.74
N VAL A 35 -1.13 -17.91 -11.10
CA VAL A 35 -1.56 -16.62 -10.56
C VAL A 35 -2.32 -15.88 -11.65
N VAL A 36 -3.55 -15.46 -11.37
CA VAL A 36 -4.37 -14.65 -12.29
C VAL A 36 -4.49 -13.23 -11.77
N GLU A 37 -4.16 -12.24 -12.60
CA GLU A 37 -4.25 -10.82 -12.28
C GLU A 37 -5.24 -10.14 -13.20
N GLY A 38 -6.18 -9.37 -12.63
CA GLY A 38 -7.20 -8.68 -13.41
C GLY A 38 -6.66 -7.49 -14.20
N GLY A 39 -5.62 -6.83 -13.68
CA GLY A 39 -4.92 -5.75 -14.36
C GLY A 39 -3.90 -6.23 -15.38
N ASN A 40 -3.27 -5.26 -16.05
CA ASN A 40 -2.20 -5.47 -17.03
C ASN A 40 -0.79 -5.38 -16.42
N ARG A 41 -0.69 -5.38 -15.08
CA ARG A 41 0.58 -5.32 -14.35
C ARG A 41 0.48 -6.07 -13.02
N ILE A 42 1.63 -6.53 -12.53
CA ILE A 42 1.78 -7.02 -11.17
C ILE A 42 1.89 -5.85 -10.16
N GLY A 43 1.86 -6.17 -8.87
CA GLY A 43 2.12 -5.25 -7.77
C GLY A 43 0.87 -4.70 -7.06
N GLY A 44 -0.28 -4.71 -7.72
CA GLY A 44 -1.55 -4.27 -7.13
C GLY A 44 -1.46 -2.83 -6.61
N ARG A 45 -1.58 -2.63 -5.29
CA ARG A 45 -1.48 -1.31 -4.64
C ARG A 45 -0.06 -0.78 -4.49
N ILE A 46 0.95 -1.55 -4.91
CA ILE A 46 2.33 -1.07 -5.07
C ILE A 46 2.48 -0.67 -6.53
N MET A 47 2.87 0.59 -6.76
CA MET A 47 2.98 1.16 -8.09
C MET A 47 3.97 2.32 -8.07
N THR A 48 5.16 2.04 -8.55
CA THR A 48 6.11 3.08 -8.91
C THR A 48 5.83 3.58 -10.33
N SER A 49 5.94 4.89 -10.55
CA SER A 49 5.76 5.57 -11.83
C SER A 49 6.83 6.65 -12.02
N GLU A 50 6.76 7.37 -13.15
CA GLU A 50 7.65 8.49 -13.46
C GLU A 50 6.81 9.76 -13.63
N PHE A 51 7.29 10.86 -13.08
CA PHE A 51 6.70 12.19 -13.24
C PHE A 51 7.81 13.22 -13.45
N ASN A 52 7.87 13.82 -14.63
CA ASN A 52 8.89 14.80 -15.03
C ASN A 52 10.35 14.32 -14.89
N GLY A 53 10.62 13.05 -15.19
CA GLY A 53 11.97 12.46 -15.10
C GLY A 53 12.32 11.92 -13.70
N ASP A 54 11.45 12.17 -12.71
CA ASP A 54 11.60 11.70 -11.34
C ASP A 54 10.73 10.48 -11.07
N GLN A 55 11.28 9.53 -10.33
CA GLN A 55 10.56 8.33 -9.92
C GLN A 55 9.64 8.66 -8.74
N ILE A 56 8.36 8.28 -8.84
CA ILE A 56 7.34 8.56 -7.84
C ILE A 56 6.56 7.31 -7.43
N GLU A 57 6.17 7.25 -6.16
CA GLU A 57 5.34 6.15 -5.66
C GLU A 57 3.86 6.53 -5.68
N MET A 58 3.09 5.97 -6.62
CA MET A 58 1.63 6.14 -6.65
C MET A 58 0.93 5.35 -5.53
N GLY A 59 1.60 4.32 -5.00
CA GLY A 59 1.07 3.37 -4.02
C GLY A 59 1.78 3.39 -2.67
N ALA A 60 2.30 2.25 -2.22
CA ALA A 60 3.14 2.19 -1.01
C ALA A 60 4.42 3.04 -1.18
N THR A 61 4.80 3.80 -0.16
CA THR A 61 6.00 4.66 -0.18
C THR A 61 7.02 4.28 0.88
N TRP A 62 6.55 3.90 2.07
CA TRP A 62 7.38 3.78 3.26
C TRP A 62 7.53 2.32 3.69
N ILE A 63 8.72 1.98 4.16
CA ILE A 63 8.97 0.83 5.01
C ILE A 63 8.98 1.35 6.45
N HIS A 64 7.96 1.03 7.23
CA HIS A 64 7.87 1.48 8.63
C HIS A 64 8.71 0.60 9.55
N GLY A 65 9.86 1.13 9.98
CA GLY A 65 10.87 0.43 10.76
C GLY A 65 11.61 -0.64 9.96
N ILE A 66 12.93 -0.73 10.17
CA ILE A 66 13.81 -1.61 9.38
C ILE A 66 14.25 -2.86 10.12
N GLU A 67 14.18 -2.87 11.45
CA GLU A 67 14.67 -3.98 12.24
C GLU A 67 13.66 -5.14 12.25
N GLY A 68 14.06 -6.29 11.69
CA GLY A 68 13.17 -7.46 11.57
C GLY A 68 12.07 -7.31 10.50
N ASN A 69 12.05 -6.21 9.75
CA ASN A 69 11.05 -5.97 8.72
C ASN A 69 11.34 -6.82 7.46
N PRO A 70 10.42 -7.72 7.04
CA PRO A 70 10.64 -8.59 5.89
C PRO A 70 10.74 -7.82 4.56
N ILE A 71 10.10 -6.65 4.44
CA ILE A 71 10.17 -5.82 3.25
C ILE A 71 11.55 -5.17 3.14
N TYR A 72 12.07 -4.67 4.27
CA TYR A 72 13.44 -4.13 4.32
C TYR A 72 14.46 -5.17 3.88
N LYS A 73 14.34 -6.40 4.38
CA LYS A 73 15.22 -7.51 4.00
C LYS A 73 15.19 -7.77 2.49
N ILE A 74 14.00 -7.86 1.89
CA ILE A 74 13.87 -8.05 0.43
C ILE A 74 14.52 -6.87 -0.32
N ALA A 75 14.23 -5.63 0.07
CA ALA A 75 14.80 -4.44 -0.57
C ALA A 75 16.34 -4.43 -0.50
N GLN A 76 16.91 -4.86 0.63
CA GLN A 76 18.35 -4.98 0.83
C GLN A 76 18.96 -6.08 -0.07
N GLU A 77 18.36 -7.28 -0.09
CA GLU A 77 18.81 -8.41 -0.94
C GLU A 77 18.81 -8.05 -2.43
N ASN A 78 17.91 -7.16 -2.85
CA ASN A 78 17.79 -6.68 -4.23
C ASN A 78 18.68 -5.47 -4.56
N ASN A 79 19.50 -4.99 -3.61
CA ASN A 79 20.25 -3.74 -3.73
C ASN A 79 19.34 -2.56 -4.16
N SER A 80 18.17 -2.42 -3.54
CA SER A 80 17.16 -1.41 -3.95
C SER A 80 17.44 0.00 -3.42
N PHE A 81 18.46 0.16 -2.59
CA PHE A 81 18.92 1.44 -2.05
C PHE A 81 20.15 1.95 -2.83
N GLN A 82 20.24 3.26 -3.06
CA GLN A 82 21.40 3.92 -3.68
C GLN A 82 22.49 4.25 -2.65
N SER A 83 22.15 4.29 -1.37
CA SER A 83 23.05 4.51 -0.23
C SER A 83 22.84 3.42 0.83
N ASP A 84 23.92 2.97 1.49
CA ASP A 84 23.86 2.05 2.64
C ASP A 84 23.25 2.69 3.90
N LYS A 85 23.03 4.01 3.86
CA LYS A 85 22.27 4.72 4.89
C LYS A 85 20.80 4.86 4.43
N PRO A 86 19.84 4.57 5.32
CA PRO A 86 18.47 5.07 5.18
C PRO A 86 18.47 6.49 4.62
N SER A 87 17.59 6.80 3.68
CA SER A 87 17.20 8.18 3.44
C SER A 87 16.52 8.67 4.73
N GLU A 88 17.31 9.11 5.70
CA GLU A 88 16.79 9.79 6.87
C GLU A 88 16.05 11.02 6.33
N CYS A 89 14.74 11.04 6.52
CA CYS A 89 14.00 12.28 6.46
C CYS A 89 14.43 13.07 7.68
N GLU A 90 15.41 13.97 7.51
CA GLU A 90 15.77 14.93 8.54
C GLU A 90 14.49 15.63 9.00
N GLU A 91 14.12 15.43 10.26
CA GLU A 91 13.16 16.30 10.92
C GLU A 91 13.79 17.69 10.91
N GLY A 92 13.21 18.60 10.13
CA GLY A 92 13.64 20.00 10.18
C GLY A 92 13.42 20.52 11.60
N GLU A 93 14.48 20.58 12.41
CA GLU A 93 14.49 21.39 13.61
C GLU A 93 14.26 22.84 13.17
N LEU A 94 13.18 23.44 13.65
CA LEU A 94 13.01 24.88 13.59
C LEU A 94 14.15 25.50 14.40
N SER A 95 15.12 26.10 13.71
CA SER A 95 16.18 26.88 14.35
C SER A 95 15.56 28.00 15.19
N ASP A 96 15.87 28.01 16.48
CA ASP A 96 15.28 28.90 17.50
C ASP A 96 15.75 30.38 17.40
N GLU A 97 16.26 30.83 16.26
CA GLU A 97 16.93 32.12 16.11
C GLU A 97 16.28 33.03 15.05
N GLU A 98 15.02 33.41 15.27
CA GLU A 98 14.48 34.66 14.69
C GLU A 98 13.96 35.59 15.79
N VAL A 99 14.75 36.61 16.11
CA VAL A 99 14.36 37.70 17.01
C VAL A 99 13.65 38.78 16.20
N THR A 100 12.40 39.10 16.56
CA THR A 100 11.67 40.24 15.99
C THR A 100 11.77 41.43 16.93
N ILE A 101 12.24 42.57 16.41
CA ILE A 101 12.40 43.83 17.15
C ILE A 101 11.31 44.81 16.69
N THR A 102 10.68 45.51 17.64
CA THR A 102 9.68 46.55 17.32
C THR A 102 10.32 47.84 16.82
N GLU A 103 9.55 48.74 16.19
CA GLU A 103 10.05 50.03 15.68
C GLU A 103 10.65 50.95 16.78
N ASP A 104 10.33 50.71 18.06
CA ASP A 104 10.90 51.39 19.23
C ASP A 104 12.06 50.61 19.91
N GLY A 105 12.54 49.53 19.29
CA GLY A 105 13.78 48.85 19.69
C GLY A 105 13.67 47.79 20.79
N HIS A 106 12.46 47.36 21.16
CA HIS A 106 12.27 46.33 22.18
C HIS A 106 12.27 44.91 21.57
N GLU A 107 13.07 44.01 22.14
CA GLU A 107 13.04 42.58 21.82
C GLU A 107 11.78 41.93 22.41
N ILE A 108 10.97 41.31 21.55
CA ILE A 108 9.82 40.52 21.99
C ILE A 108 10.14 39.04 21.78
N LYS A 109 10.36 38.29 22.87
CA LYS A 109 10.23 36.82 22.83
C LYS A 109 8.77 36.48 22.49
N LYS A 110 8.56 35.84 21.34
CA LYS A 110 7.29 35.60 20.61
C LYS A 110 6.11 35.02 21.43
N ILE A 111 6.35 34.58 22.66
CA ILE A 111 5.42 33.79 23.48
C ILE A 111 4.25 34.61 24.06
N ILE A 112 4.40 35.91 24.32
CA ILE A 112 3.39 36.64 25.13
C ILE A 112 2.30 37.34 24.30
N LYS A 113 2.51 37.62 23.01
CA LYS A 113 1.52 38.35 22.18
C LYS A 113 0.45 37.45 21.56
N CYS A 114 0.73 36.15 21.36
CA CYS A 114 -0.24 35.18 20.83
C CYS A 114 -1.15 34.56 21.90
N LEU A 115 -0.81 34.69 23.20
CA LEU A 115 -1.37 33.85 24.25
C LEU A 115 -2.75 34.26 24.79
N ILE A 116 -3.30 35.44 24.45
CA ILE A 116 -4.52 35.95 25.13
C ILE A 116 -5.73 36.14 24.19
N ILE A 117 -5.56 36.20 22.86
CA ILE A 117 -6.70 36.32 21.91
C ILE A 117 -6.72 35.17 20.87
N GLY A 118 -5.62 34.42 20.73
CA GLY A 118 -5.44 33.43 19.66
C GLY A 118 -5.52 31.95 20.08
N VAL A 119 -5.57 31.63 21.39
CA VAL A 119 -5.36 30.27 21.89
C VAL A 119 -6.41 29.28 21.39
N GLU A 120 -7.70 29.63 21.39
CA GLU A 120 -8.74 28.73 20.86
C GLU A 120 -8.60 28.49 19.35
N ASN A 121 -8.31 29.53 18.58
CA ASN A 121 -8.17 29.40 17.12
C ASN A 121 -6.88 28.68 16.72
N HIS A 122 -5.80 28.84 17.48
CA HIS A 122 -4.58 28.05 17.28
C HIS A 122 -4.79 26.59 17.69
N LEU A 123 -5.42 26.32 18.83
CA LEU A 123 -5.74 24.97 19.26
C LEU A 123 -6.60 24.25 18.22
N LYS A 124 -7.65 24.89 17.69
CA LYS A 124 -8.47 24.30 16.61
C LYS A 124 -7.66 23.94 15.38
N LYS A 125 -6.69 24.77 14.98
CA LYS A 125 -5.79 24.47 13.85
C LYS A 125 -4.84 23.31 14.16
N VAL A 126 -4.29 23.25 15.38
CA VAL A 126 -3.45 22.14 15.82
C VAL A 126 -4.23 20.83 15.85
N PHE A 127 -5.44 20.83 16.41
CA PHE A 127 -6.32 19.66 16.40
C PHE A 127 -6.68 19.23 14.99
N ALA A 128 -7.06 20.17 14.11
CA ALA A 128 -7.34 19.85 12.71
C ALA A 128 -6.11 19.27 11.98
N MET A 129 -4.90 19.77 12.27
CA MET A 129 -3.66 19.22 11.73
C MET A 129 -3.42 17.79 12.22
N LEU A 130 -3.54 17.54 13.53
CA LEU A 130 -3.38 16.21 14.11
C LEU A 130 -4.43 15.24 13.56
N GLU A 131 -5.68 15.67 13.46
CA GLU A 131 -6.78 14.88 12.89
C GLU A 131 -6.49 14.49 11.44
N ASN A 132 -6.04 15.44 10.61
CA ASN A 132 -5.64 15.18 9.24
C ASN A 132 -4.46 14.20 9.15
N MET A 133 -3.46 14.33 10.03
CA MET A 133 -2.33 13.41 10.08
C MET A 133 -2.80 11.98 10.39
N HIS A 134 -3.66 11.80 11.40
CA HIS A 134 -4.19 10.48 11.76
C HIS A 134 -5.07 9.89 10.65
N ARG A 135 -5.88 10.73 9.97
CA ARG A 135 -6.65 10.30 8.80
C ARG A 135 -5.75 9.84 7.66
N HIS A 136 -4.61 10.49 7.44
CA HIS A 136 -3.64 10.07 6.43
C HIS A 136 -3.05 8.70 6.77
N TYR A 137 -2.54 8.51 7.99
CA TYR A 137 -1.96 7.23 8.42
C TYR A 137 -2.97 6.08 8.39
N SER A 138 -4.18 6.31 8.90
CA SER A 138 -5.24 5.30 8.96
C SER A 138 -6.00 5.12 7.65
N SER A 139 -5.84 6.05 6.70
CA SER A 139 -6.69 6.19 5.51
C SER A 139 -8.20 6.40 5.82
N ALA A 140 -8.55 6.73 7.07
CA ALA A 140 -9.95 6.92 7.46
C ALA A 140 -10.47 8.31 7.03
N GLY A 141 -11.67 8.35 6.44
CA GLY A 141 -12.34 9.61 6.13
C GLY A 141 -12.86 10.35 7.37
N ASP A 142 -13.16 9.60 8.43
CA ASP A 142 -13.60 10.09 9.73
C ASP A 142 -12.95 9.24 10.83
N LEU A 143 -12.25 9.88 11.78
CA LEU A 143 -11.60 9.17 12.89
C LEU A 143 -12.62 8.49 13.81
N GLY A 144 -13.87 8.94 13.85
CA GLY A 144 -14.95 8.29 14.58
C GLY A 144 -15.31 6.89 14.05
N THR A 145 -14.84 6.54 12.86
CA THR A 145 -15.00 5.19 12.28
C THR A 145 -13.89 4.22 12.67
N LEU A 146 -12.84 4.69 13.35
CA LEU A 146 -11.74 3.85 13.79
C LEU A 146 -12.09 3.17 15.12
N ASP A 147 -11.83 1.87 15.18
CA ASP A 147 -11.85 1.15 16.45
C ASP A 147 -10.56 1.43 17.21
N PHE A 148 -10.68 2.12 18.34
CA PHE A 148 -9.52 2.54 19.15
C PHE A 148 -8.69 1.36 19.64
N ASN A 149 -9.34 0.28 20.08
CA ASN A 149 -8.64 -0.90 20.60
C ASN A 149 -7.82 -1.57 19.50
N SER A 150 -8.42 -1.83 18.34
CA SER A 150 -7.72 -2.41 17.18
C SER A 150 -6.58 -1.52 16.69
N ALA A 151 -6.77 -0.19 16.68
CA ALA A 151 -5.72 0.74 16.31
C ALA A 151 -4.56 0.74 17.33
N SER A 152 -4.85 0.54 18.62
CA SER A 152 -3.84 0.48 19.67
C SER A 152 -2.99 -0.80 19.65
N GLU A 153 -3.47 -1.86 19.00
CA GLU A 153 -2.72 -3.11 18.80
C GLU A 153 -1.65 -2.98 17.70
N TYR A 154 -1.73 -1.96 16.84
CA TYR A 154 -0.75 -1.76 15.77
C TYR A 154 0.59 -1.30 16.35
N SER A 155 1.66 -2.02 15.99
CA SER A 155 3.04 -1.68 16.37
C SER A 155 3.93 -1.58 15.14
N ASN A 156 4.72 -0.51 15.06
CA ASN A 156 5.78 -0.39 14.06
C ASN A 156 6.96 -1.32 14.38
N PHE A 157 7.69 -1.72 13.34
CA PHE A 157 9.01 -2.29 13.55
C PHE A 157 9.95 -1.24 14.16
N PRO A 158 11.00 -1.64 14.90
CA PRO A 158 11.96 -0.70 15.46
C PRO A 158 12.77 0.03 14.38
N ARG A 159 13.36 1.17 14.79
CA ARG A 159 14.13 2.13 13.97
C ARG A 159 13.26 2.94 13.00
N ASP A 160 13.91 3.87 12.31
CA ASP A 160 13.25 4.85 11.45
C ASP A 160 12.58 4.21 10.22
N GLU A 161 11.59 4.92 9.71
CA GLU A 161 10.94 4.59 8.44
C GLU A 161 11.78 5.09 7.26
N ILE A 162 11.79 4.33 6.17
CA ILE A 162 12.63 4.62 5.01
C ILE A 162 11.86 4.50 3.69
N THR A 163 12.39 5.11 2.63
CA THR A 163 11.92 4.91 1.25
C THR A 163 12.84 3.96 0.49
N ILE A 164 12.37 3.43 -0.65
CA ILE A 164 13.18 2.62 -1.57
C ILE A 164 13.58 3.49 -2.76
N ASP A 165 14.87 3.79 -2.91
CA ASP A 165 15.38 4.72 -3.92
C ASP A 165 15.11 4.27 -5.37
N LYS A 166 15.17 2.96 -5.61
CA LYS A 166 14.86 2.38 -6.94
C LYS A 166 13.36 2.14 -7.15
N GLY A 167 12.53 2.54 -6.19
CA GLY A 167 11.09 2.35 -6.22
C GLY A 167 10.60 1.06 -5.55
N PHE A 168 9.42 1.12 -4.97
CA PHE A 168 8.79 0.01 -4.25
C PHE A 168 8.41 -1.15 -5.18
N SER A 169 8.23 -0.90 -6.48
CA SER A 169 8.05 -1.94 -7.49
C SER A 169 9.19 -2.97 -7.51
N THR A 170 10.42 -2.64 -7.09
CA THR A 170 11.53 -3.61 -7.07
C THR A 170 11.28 -4.78 -6.11
N VAL A 171 10.51 -4.56 -5.04
CA VAL A 171 10.10 -5.62 -4.11
C VAL A 171 9.16 -6.60 -4.82
N ILE A 172 8.24 -6.08 -5.63
CA ILE A 172 7.29 -6.87 -6.42
C ILE A 172 8.02 -7.68 -7.48
N GLU A 173 8.95 -7.04 -8.21
CA GLU A 173 9.76 -7.67 -9.25
C GLU A 173 10.61 -8.81 -8.68
N SER A 174 11.21 -8.61 -7.51
CA SER A 174 11.97 -9.65 -6.81
C SER A 174 11.12 -10.82 -6.35
N LEU A 175 9.89 -10.59 -5.90
CA LEU A 175 8.99 -11.72 -5.58
C LEU A 175 8.62 -12.50 -6.85
N ALA A 176 8.33 -11.78 -7.94
CA ALA A 176 7.97 -12.38 -9.22
C ALA A 176 9.14 -13.15 -9.87
N SER A 177 10.39 -12.72 -9.68
CA SER A 177 11.56 -13.34 -10.31
C SER A 177 11.84 -14.78 -9.85
N PHE A 178 11.25 -15.24 -8.74
CA PHE A 178 11.32 -16.64 -8.31
C PHE A 178 10.36 -17.56 -9.06
N LEU A 179 9.41 -16.99 -9.81
CA LEU A 179 8.34 -17.71 -10.49
C LEU A 179 8.70 -17.86 -11.97
N PRO A 180 8.44 -19.03 -12.58
CA PRO A 180 8.69 -19.25 -14.00
C PRO A 180 7.76 -18.41 -14.87
N ASP A 181 8.23 -18.10 -16.08
CA ASP A 181 7.45 -17.40 -17.09
C ASP A 181 6.12 -18.13 -17.36
N GLY A 182 5.04 -17.36 -17.54
CA GLY A 182 3.71 -17.88 -17.80
C GLY A 182 2.92 -18.33 -16.56
N LEU A 183 3.55 -18.46 -15.38
CA LEU A 183 2.83 -18.77 -14.13
C LEU A 183 1.87 -17.63 -13.74
N ILE A 184 2.31 -16.38 -13.95
CA ILE A 184 1.49 -15.18 -13.74
C ILE A 184 0.80 -14.81 -15.06
N GLN A 185 -0.53 -14.82 -15.07
CA GLN A 185 -1.36 -14.45 -16.21
C GLN A 185 -2.07 -13.12 -15.95
N LEU A 186 -1.64 -12.08 -16.67
CA LEU A 186 -2.21 -10.73 -16.61
C LEU A 186 -3.49 -10.63 -17.47
N GLY A 187 -4.35 -9.66 -17.16
CA GLY A 187 -5.62 -9.42 -17.86
C GLY A 187 -6.68 -10.51 -17.63
N ARG A 188 -6.49 -11.38 -16.65
CA ARG A 188 -7.39 -12.49 -16.30
C ARG A 188 -8.25 -12.12 -15.10
N LYS A 189 -9.19 -11.20 -15.31
CA LYS A 189 -10.10 -10.73 -14.24
C LYS A 189 -11.14 -11.79 -13.92
N VAL A 190 -11.05 -12.38 -12.73
CA VAL A 190 -12.09 -13.27 -12.17
C VAL A 190 -13.31 -12.43 -11.76
N THR A 191 -14.48 -12.85 -12.23
CA THR A 191 -15.78 -12.21 -11.95
C THR A 191 -16.66 -13.04 -11.02
N LYS A 192 -16.54 -14.37 -11.06
CA LYS A 192 -17.32 -15.28 -10.22
C LYS A 192 -16.53 -16.54 -9.86
N ILE A 193 -16.74 -17.03 -8.64
CA ILE A 193 -16.12 -18.22 -8.05
C ILE A 193 -17.25 -19.16 -7.65
N GLU A 194 -17.37 -20.27 -8.35
CA GLU A 194 -18.25 -21.38 -8.02
C GLU A 194 -17.46 -22.43 -7.22
N TRP A 195 -17.86 -22.70 -5.99
CA TRP A 195 -17.16 -23.60 -5.06
C TRP A 195 -18.15 -24.49 -4.31
N GLN A 196 -17.67 -25.53 -3.62
CA GLN A 196 -18.51 -26.38 -2.79
C GLN A 196 -18.30 -26.04 -1.32
N SER A 197 -19.39 -25.81 -0.59
CA SER A 197 -19.34 -25.62 0.85
C SER A 197 -19.30 -26.98 1.55
N ASP A 198 -18.51 -27.08 2.63
CA ASP A 198 -18.44 -28.28 3.49
C ASP A 198 -19.81 -28.67 4.09
N ASP A 199 -20.81 -27.78 4.07
CA ASP A 199 -22.18 -28.00 4.56
C ASP A 199 -23.07 -28.79 3.58
N CYS A 200 -22.56 -29.15 2.40
CA CYS A 200 -23.28 -29.95 1.42
C CYS A 200 -23.06 -31.46 1.67
N ASP A 201 -24.00 -32.11 2.37
CA ASP A 201 -24.06 -33.56 2.62
C ASP A 201 -24.17 -34.47 1.36
N LEU A 202 -23.98 -33.91 0.16
CA LEU A 202 -23.95 -34.66 -1.09
C LEU A 202 -22.56 -35.26 -1.33
N LYS A 203 -22.14 -36.16 -0.44
CA LYS A 203 -21.06 -37.10 -0.75
C LYS A 203 -21.58 -38.04 -1.83
N LEU A 204 -21.01 -37.92 -3.04
CA LEU A 204 -21.29 -38.87 -4.10
C LEU A 204 -20.76 -40.24 -3.66
N GLU A 205 -21.58 -41.29 -3.77
CA GLU A 205 -21.25 -42.65 -3.32
C GLU A 205 -20.05 -43.31 -4.06
N ASN A 206 -19.40 -42.59 -4.97
CA ASN A 206 -18.27 -43.05 -5.76
C ASN A 206 -17.04 -42.15 -5.60
N GLY A 207 -16.39 -42.22 -4.44
CA GLY A 207 -14.93 -42.29 -4.26
C GLY A 207 -13.96 -41.27 -4.87
N ASP A 208 -14.39 -40.20 -5.56
CA ASP A 208 -13.52 -39.12 -6.04
C ASP A 208 -14.13 -37.77 -5.60
N ASP A 209 -13.87 -37.42 -4.34
CA ASP A 209 -14.63 -36.47 -3.53
C ASP A 209 -14.13 -35.01 -3.65
N THR A 210 -13.65 -34.60 -4.83
CA THR A 210 -13.21 -33.21 -5.06
C THR A 210 -13.88 -32.62 -6.29
N GLN A 211 -15.02 -31.94 -6.09
CA GLN A 211 -15.50 -31.04 -7.15
C GLN A 211 -14.57 -29.83 -7.25
N PRO A 212 -13.98 -29.56 -8.42
CA PRO A 212 -13.06 -28.44 -8.58
C PRO A 212 -13.80 -27.11 -8.47
N VAL A 213 -13.15 -26.12 -7.87
CA VAL A 213 -13.56 -24.72 -7.89
C VAL A 213 -13.53 -24.21 -9.31
N LYS A 214 -14.61 -23.55 -9.73
CA LYS A 214 -14.80 -23.01 -11.08
C LYS A 214 -14.75 -21.48 -11.07
N LEU A 215 -13.82 -20.93 -11.82
CA LEU A 215 -13.56 -19.50 -11.92
C LEU A 215 -14.07 -18.98 -13.26
N HIS A 216 -14.98 -18.00 -13.23
CA HIS A 216 -15.45 -17.30 -14.41
C HIS A 216 -14.63 -16.03 -14.61
N LEU A 217 -14.21 -15.79 -15.85
CA LEU A 217 -13.40 -14.64 -16.21
C LEU A 217 -14.23 -13.61 -17.00
N SER A 218 -13.77 -12.36 -17.00
CA SER A 218 -14.46 -11.26 -17.67
C SER A 218 -14.53 -11.39 -19.19
N ASP A 219 -13.68 -12.22 -19.79
CA ASP A 219 -13.70 -12.53 -21.23
C ASP A 219 -14.67 -13.66 -21.59
N GLY A 220 -15.42 -14.19 -20.61
CA GLY A 220 -16.34 -15.31 -20.78
C GLY A 220 -15.68 -16.68 -20.71
N SER A 221 -14.36 -16.76 -20.61
CA SER A 221 -13.65 -18.02 -20.39
C SER A 221 -13.78 -18.50 -18.94
N VAL A 222 -13.52 -19.80 -18.73
CA VAL A 222 -13.66 -20.46 -17.43
C VAL A 222 -12.36 -21.20 -17.12
N MET A 223 -11.95 -21.17 -15.85
CA MET A 223 -10.84 -21.96 -15.31
C MET A 223 -11.32 -22.87 -14.18
N PHE A 224 -10.63 -23.99 -13.98
CA PHE A 224 -10.92 -24.93 -12.90
C PHE A 224 -9.67 -25.09 -12.02
N ALA A 225 -9.87 -25.28 -10.72
CA ALA A 225 -8.80 -25.49 -9.77
C ALA A 225 -9.30 -26.35 -8.61
N ASP A 226 -8.44 -27.14 -7.98
CA ASP A 226 -8.78 -27.87 -6.76
C ASP A 226 -8.85 -26.93 -5.55
N HIS A 227 -7.97 -25.91 -5.54
CA HIS A 227 -7.94 -24.89 -4.51
C HIS A 227 -7.77 -23.48 -5.10
N VAL A 228 -8.36 -22.49 -4.41
CA VAL A 228 -8.26 -21.08 -4.80
C VAL A 228 -7.82 -20.24 -3.61
N ILE A 229 -6.76 -19.45 -3.79
CA ILE A 229 -6.30 -18.47 -2.81
C ILE A 229 -6.73 -17.08 -3.30
N VAL A 230 -7.61 -16.44 -2.53
CA VAL A 230 -8.16 -15.12 -2.88
C VAL A 230 -7.34 -14.01 -2.22
N THR A 231 -6.65 -13.19 -3.01
CA THR A 231 -5.84 -12.06 -2.51
C THR A 231 -6.28 -10.69 -3.04
N VAL A 232 -7.53 -10.62 -3.53
CA VAL A 232 -8.14 -9.35 -3.96
C VAL A 232 -8.29 -8.36 -2.80
N SER A 233 -8.38 -7.07 -3.10
CA SER A 233 -8.52 -6.05 -2.05
C SER A 233 -9.85 -6.20 -1.29
N LEU A 234 -9.88 -5.72 -0.05
CA LEU A 234 -11.12 -5.70 0.74
C LEU A 234 -12.24 -4.92 0.03
N GLY A 235 -11.92 -3.86 -0.72
CA GLY A 235 -12.89 -3.16 -1.57
C GLY A 235 -13.54 -4.06 -2.63
N VAL A 236 -12.76 -4.94 -3.27
CA VAL A 236 -13.29 -5.94 -4.22
C VAL A 236 -14.17 -6.96 -3.50
N LEU A 237 -13.76 -7.44 -2.32
CA LEU A 237 -14.59 -8.36 -1.52
C LEU A 237 -15.91 -7.73 -1.08
N LYS A 238 -15.88 -6.47 -0.62
CA LYS A 238 -17.09 -5.71 -0.24
C LYS A 238 -18.07 -5.54 -1.40
N GLN A 239 -17.58 -5.43 -2.63
CA GLN A 239 -18.44 -5.45 -3.82
C GLN A 239 -18.92 -6.88 -4.10
N GLY A 240 -18.02 -7.87 -4.04
CA GLY A 240 -18.30 -9.25 -4.39
C GLY A 240 -19.30 -9.98 -3.48
N ILE A 241 -19.49 -9.52 -2.24
CA ILE A 241 -20.52 -10.08 -1.33
C ILE A 241 -21.90 -9.42 -1.46
N ARG A 242 -22.07 -8.42 -2.33
CA ARG A 242 -23.39 -7.81 -2.59
C ARG A 242 -24.21 -8.70 -3.52
N ASP A 243 -25.54 -8.65 -3.36
CA ASP A 243 -26.48 -9.49 -4.10
C ASP A 243 -26.45 -9.27 -5.62
N ASP A 244 -26.11 -8.06 -6.08
CA ASP A 244 -26.06 -7.67 -7.49
C ASP A 244 -24.78 -8.10 -8.22
N ALA A 245 -23.68 -8.28 -7.49
CA ALA A 245 -22.39 -8.69 -8.06
C ALA A 245 -22.04 -10.16 -7.79
N ALA A 246 -22.52 -10.73 -6.67
CA ALA A 246 -22.39 -12.12 -6.23
C ALA A 246 -21.14 -12.87 -6.77
N MET A 247 -19.97 -12.47 -6.29
CA MET A 247 -18.68 -13.05 -6.70
C MET A 247 -18.52 -14.51 -6.23
N PHE A 248 -19.19 -14.92 -5.15
CA PHE A 248 -19.09 -16.26 -4.57
C PHE A 248 -20.41 -17.02 -4.71
N SER A 249 -20.33 -18.25 -5.20
CA SER A 249 -21.47 -19.14 -5.38
C SER A 249 -21.11 -20.57 -4.89
N PRO A 250 -21.68 -21.06 -3.79
CA PRO A 250 -22.63 -20.40 -2.91
C PRO A 250 -22.00 -19.17 -2.22
N PRO A 251 -22.82 -18.28 -1.64
CA PRO A 251 -22.32 -17.16 -0.84
C PRO A 251 -21.37 -17.64 0.26
N LEU A 252 -20.41 -16.78 0.63
CA LEU A 252 -19.54 -17.08 1.78
C LEU A 252 -20.37 -17.21 3.07
N PRO A 253 -19.92 -18.01 4.05
CA PRO A 253 -20.56 -18.10 5.36
C PRO A 253 -20.79 -16.72 5.99
N SER A 254 -21.88 -16.58 6.75
CA SER A 254 -22.32 -15.30 7.32
C SER A 254 -21.25 -14.59 8.15
N PHE A 255 -20.47 -15.33 8.94
CA PHE A 255 -19.38 -14.74 9.72
C PHE A 255 -18.29 -14.09 8.84
N LYS A 256 -18.04 -14.60 7.63
CA LYS A 256 -17.09 -14.00 6.69
C LYS A 256 -17.68 -12.76 6.02
N THR A 257 -18.93 -12.82 5.55
CA THR A 257 -19.58 -11.67 4.91
C THR A 257 -19.79 -10.53 5.90
N GLU A 258 -20.09 -10.84 7.16
CA GLU A 258 -20.18 -9.89 8.25
C GLU A 258 -18.82 -9.24 8.56
N ALA A 259 -17.75 -10.03 8.66
CA ALA A 259 -16.40 -9.50 8.85
C ALA A 259 -15.98 -8.57 7.68
N ILE A 260 -16.19 -9.00 6.44
CA ILE A 260 -15.93 -8.18 5.24
C ILE A 260 -16.74 -6.87 5.30
N SER A 261 -17.99 -6.92 5.76
CA SER A 261 -18.86 -5.75 5.85
C SER A 261 -18.40 -4.75 6.93
N ARG A 262 -17.96 -5.25 8.08
CA ARG A 262 -17.54 -4.43 9.25
C ARG A 262 -16.17 -3.78 9.08
N LEU A 263 -15.22 -4.43 8.41
CA LEU A 263 -13.86 -3.88 8.25
C LEU A 263 -13.86 -2.57 7.45
N GLY A 264 -13.13 -1.56 7.91
CA GLY A 264 -12.96 -0.28 7.21
C GLY A 264 -12.14 -0.44 5.92
N PHE A 265 -12.50 0.29 4.87
CA PHE A 265 -11.71 0.38 3.64
C PHE A 265 -11.65 1.83 3.16
N GLY A 266 -10.52 2.48 3.48
CA GLY A 266 -10.27 3.88 3.22
C GLY A 266 -9.75 4.19 1.82
N VAL A 267 -9.66 5.49 1.51
CA VAL A 267 -9.09 6.01 0.27
C VAL A 267 -8.07 7.09 0.62
N VAL A 268 -6.89 7.00 0.02
CA VAL A 268 -5.84 8.03 0.08
C VAL A 268 -5.35 8.24 -1.34
N ASP A 269 -5.30 9.51 -1.75
CA ASP A 269 -4.75 9.93 -3.02
C ASP A 269 -3.47 10.75 -2.81
N LYS A 270 -2.67 10.84 -3.87
CA LYS A 270 -1.41 11.60 -3.88
C LYS A 270 -1.46 12.67 -4.95
N LEU A 271 -1.02 13.87 -4.57
CA LEU A 271 -0.84 15.00 -5.49
C LEU A 271 0.66 15.23 -5.67
N PHE A 272 1.15 15.01 -6.90
CA PHE A 272 2.53 15.32 -7.28
C PHE A 272 2.58 16.71 -7.91
N LEU A 273 3.44 17.57 -7.39
CA LEU A 273 3.58 18.95 -7.83
C LEU A 273 5.02 19.20 -8.26
N GLN A 274 5.22 19.59 -9.52
CA GLN A 274 6.50 20.11 -9.98
C GLN A 274 6.50 21.63 -9.83
N LEU A 275 7.39 22.13 -8.98
CA LEU A 275 7.61 23.56 -8.81
C LEU A 275 8.83 23.97 -9.66
N ARG A 276 8.74 25.11 -10.33
CA ARG A 276 9.92 25.70 -10.97
C ARG A 276 10.87 26.18 -9.88
N SER A 277 12.14 25.82 -9.96
CA SER A 277 13.16 26.40 -9.10
C SER A 277 13.10 27.93 -9.24
N PRO A 278 13.11 28.70 -8.14
CA PRO A 278 13.18 30.15 -8.23
C PRO A 278 14.44 30.52 -9.01
N SER A 279 14.27 31.18 -10.16
CA SER A 279 15.40 31.69 -10.92
C SER A 279 16.11 32.73 -10.06
N THR A 280 17.39 32.51 -9.80
CA THR A 280 18.28 33.38 -9.03
C THR A 280 18.17 34.84 -9.49
N GLN A 281 17.41 35.65 -8.75
CA GLN A 281 17.77 36.99 -8.23
C GLN A 281 16.58 37.88 -7.86
N ASP A 282 15.32 37.56 -8.23
CA ASP A 282 14.18 38.46 -7.97
C ASP A 282 13.00 37.86 -7.19
N ASP A 283 13.00 36.57 -6.84
CA ASP A 283 11.91 35.93 -6.08
C ASP A 283 12.25 35.76 -4.58
N VAL A 284 12.53 36.87 -3.90
CA VAL A 284 12.51 36.91 -2.42
C VAL A 284 11.06 37.03 -1.97
N GLY A 285 10.26 35.96 -2.10
CA GLY A 285 8.85 36.04 -1.69
C GLY A 285 7.98 34.80 -1.85
N LEU A 286 8.43 33.78 -2.59
CA LEU A 286 7.70 32.51 -2.68
C LEU A 286 8.43 31.39 -1.93
N THR A 287 8.87 31.69 -0.70
CA THR A 287 9.09 30.64 0.29
C THR A 287 7.70 30.15 0.66
N PHE A 288 7.25 29.01 0.14
CA PHE A 288 5.96 28.42 0.54
C PHE A 288 6.09 27.87 1.96
N PRO A 289 5.70 28.61 3.02
CA PRO A 289 5.98 28.20 4.39
C PRO A 289 5.12 26.98 4.77
N PHE A 290 3.98 26.81 4.07
CA PHE A 290 3.06 25.68 4.22
C PHE A 290 3.52 24.42 3.47
N LEU A 291 4.40 24.53 2.47
CA LEU A 291 5.00 23.35 1.80
C LEU A 291 6.20 22.82 2.57
N GLN A 292 6.83 23.61 3.45
CA GLN A 292 7.83 23.10 4.40
C GLN A 292 7.22 22.11 5.41
N THR A 293 5.90 22.16 5.62
CA THR A 293 5.16 21.21 6.48
C THR A 293 4.71 19.96 5.73
N ILE A 294 4.76 19.97 4.39
CA ILE A 294 4.49 18.80 3.56
C ILE A 294 5.86 18.17 3.32
N ARG A 295 6.19 17.07 4.00
CA ARG A 295 7.44 16.31 3.76
C ARG A 295 7.53 16.00 2.26
N PRO A 296 8.35 16.72 1.47
CA PRO A 296 8.50 16.38 0.08
C PRO A 296 9.35 15.11 0.07
N VAL A 297 8.92 14.08 -0.67
CA VAL A 297 9.91 13.11 -1.16
C VAL A 297 10.73 13.90 -2.16
N ILE A 298 11.82 14.52 -1.70
CA ILE A 298 12.74 15.26 -2.55
C ILE A 298 13.46 14.21 -3.39
N VAL A 299 13.00 14.03 -4.62
CA VAL A 299 13.77 13.30 -5.63
C VAL A 299 14.90 14.22 -6.04
N SER A 300 16.13 13.84 -5.67
CA SER A 300 17.32 14.62 -6.04
C SER A 300 17.39 14.77 -7.56
N PRO A 301 17.62 15.99 -8.09
CA PRO A 301 17.76 16.18 -9.52
C PRO A 301 18.97 15.37 -10.01
N LYS A 302 18.78 14.55 -11.05
CA LYS A 302 19.90 13.96 -11.78
C LYS A 302 20.76 15.11 -12.32
N SER A 303 22.07 15.05 -12.05
CA SER A 303 23.05 15.97 -12.63
C SER A 303 22.81 16.08 -14.14
N PRO A 304 22.80 17.30 -14.70
CA PRO A 304 22.61 17.47 -16.13
C PRO A 304 23.68 16.68 -16.88
N LEU A 305 23.24 15.88 -17.86
CA LEU A 305 24.14 15.30 -18.85
C LEU A 305 24.92 16.46 -19.47
N MET A 306 26.22 16.48 -19.22
CA MET A 306 27.14 17.31 -19.98
C MET A 306 27.23 16.70 -21.37
N ASP A 307 26.73 17.44 -22.37
CA ASP A 307 27.00 17.20 -23.79
C ASP A 307 28.50 17.31 -24.10
#